data_AF-A0A1S6HVF6-F1
#
_entry.id   AF-A0A1S6HVF6-F1
#
_cell.length_a   1.000
_cell.length_b   1.000
_cell.length_c   1.000
_cell.angle_alpha   90.00
_cell.angle_beta   90.00
_cell.angle_gamma   90.00
#
_symmetry.space_group_name_H-M   'P 1'
#
loop_
_entity.id
_entity.type
_entity.pdbx_description
1 polymer ?
#
loop_
_entity_poly.entity_id
_entity_poly.type
_entity_poly.pdbx_seq_one_letter_code
_entity_poly.pdbx_strand_id
1 'polypeptide(L)'
;MSGFNKVVSSYVEAMAGLEDGMTVIAGGFGLCGIPENLIKQIKTMRTRELTVISNNCGTTEHGLGILLLDKQIKKMIASYVGENANFEAQMMSGELDVELTPQGTLAEKMRAAGASIQHFTPPQESVLGWPMAKIYVSLVAGNTYWKNR
;
A
#
# COMPACT_ATOMS: atom_id res chain seq x y z
N MET A 1 10.78 20.45 -26.09
CA MET A 1 9.53 19.98 -25.45
C MET A 1 9.55 20.46 -24.01
N SER A 2 8.66 21.37 -23.62
CA SER A 2 8.46 21.70 -22.21
C SER A 2 8.01 20.41 -21.50
N GLY A 3 8.88 19.85 -20.66
CA GLY A 3 8.63 18.57 -20.00
C GLY A 3 7.38 18.62 -19.12
N PHE A 4 6.68 17.49 -19.03
CA PHE A 4 5.54 17.30 -18.14
C PHE A 4 6.00 17.50 -16.68
N ASN A 5 5.57 18.58 -16.02
CA ASN A 5 5.88 18.82 -14.62
C ASN A 5 4.80 18.16 -13.74
N LYS A 6 5.20 17.14 -12.96
CA LYS A 6 4.32 16.43 -12.01
C LYS A 6 4.59 16.81 -10.55
N VAL A 7 5.41 17.84 -10.31
CA VAL A 7 5.69 18.34 -8.97
C VAL A 7 4.46 19.08 -8.47
N VAL A 8 3.97 18.67 -7.31
CA VAL A 8 2.88 19.30 -6.57
C VAL A 8 3.42 20.12 -5.41
N SER A 9 2.67 21.11 -4.97
CA SER A 9 3.10 22.09 -3.96
C SER A 9 2.83 21.67 -2.52
N SER A 10 2.00 20.65 -2.29
CA SER A 10 1.63 20.17 -0.95
C SER A 10 1.24 18.69 -0.92
N TYR A 11 1.23 18.10 0.28
CA TYR A 11 0.74 16.73 0.48
C TYR A 11 -0.78 16.60 0.28
N VAL A 12 -1.54 17.67 0.53
CA VAL A 12 -2.98 17.73 0.26
C VAL A 12 -3.23 17.59 -1.24
N GLU A 13 -2.49 18.36 -2.04
CA GLU A 13 -2.54 18.28 -3.50
C GLU A 13 -2.07 16.90 -4.00
N ALA A 14 -0.99 16.37 -3.41
CA ALA A 14 -0.49 15.03 -3.73
C ALA A 14 -1.51 13.91 -3.47
N MET A 15 -2.45 14.12 -2.55
CA MET A 15 -3.47 13.17 -2.13
C MET A 15 -4.88 13.51 -2.67
N ALA A 16 -4.98 14.48 -3.57
CA ALA A 16 -6.25 14.87 -4.17
C ALA A 16 -6.84 13.70 -4.98
N GLY A 17 -7.91 13.09 -4.45
CA GLY A 17 -8.58 11.93 -5.05
C GLY A 17 -8.36 10.62 -4.32
N LEU A 18 -7.64 10.61 -3.18
CA LEU A 18 -7.68 9.48 -2.26
C LEU A 18 -9.00 9.48 -1.48
N GLU A 19 -9.77 8.40 -1.59
CA GLU A 19 -11.08 8.23 -0.95
C GLU A 19 -11.14 6.95 -0.12
N ASP A 20 -12.16 6.84 0.72
CA ASP A 20 -12.41 5.65 1.54
C ASP A 20 -12.62 4.41 0.66
N GLY A 21 -12.20 3.25 1.16
CA GLY A 21 -12.38 1.97 0.45
C GLY A 21 -11.40 1.74 -0.70
N MET A 22 -10.50 2.68 -0.99
CA MET A 22 -9.52 2.51 -2.06
C MET A 22 -8.43 1.48 -1.72
N THR A 23 -7.88 0.89 -2.78
CA THR A 23 -6.67 0.05 -2.68
C THR A 23 -5.42 0.90 -2.91
N VAL A 24 -4.49 0.87 -1.95
CA VAL A 24 -3.24 1.63 -1.97
C VAL A 24 -2.07 0.67 -1.99
N ILE A 25 -1.14 0.86 -2.92
CA ILE A 25 0.14 0.15 -2.93
C ILE A 25 1.19 1.05 -2.28
N ALA A 26 1.82 0.60 -1.21
CA ALA A 26 2.85 1.36 -0.52
C ALA A 26 4.22 0.68 -0.69
N GLY A 27 5.22 1.47 -1.08
CA GLY A 27 6.60 1.02 -1.16
C GLY A 27 7.27 0.96 0.22
N GLY A 28 8.36 0.19 0.29
CA GLY A 28 9.25 0.11 1.44
C GLY A 28 9.59 -1.31 1.88
N PHE A 29 10.72 -1.47 2.57
CA PHE A 29 11.16 -2.71 3.20
C PHE A 29 11.57 -2.41 4.65
N GLY A 30 10.83 -2.95 5.62
CA GLY A 30 10.78 -2.39 6.97
C GLY A 30 10.46 -0.88 6.91
N LEU A 31 11.37 -0.07 7.43
CA LEU A 31 11.30 1.39 7.41
C LEU A 31 12.09 2.02 6.25
N CYS A 32 12.82 1.23 5.47
CA CYS A 32 13.61 1.76 4.36
C CYS A 32 12.73 2.01 3.14
N GLY A 33 12.79 3.24 2.60
CA GLY A 33 12.07 3.61 1.38
C GLY A 33 10.57 3.85 1.55
N ILE A 34 10.08 3.93 2.79
CA ILE A 34 8.68 4.25 3.06
C ILE A 34 8.40 5.75 2.82
N PRO A 35 7.21 6.10 2.33
CA PRO A 35 6.80 7.47 2.06
C PRO A 35 6.19 8.14 3.31
N GLU A 36 6.99 8.34 4.36
CA GLU A 36 6.51 8.71 5.70
C GLU A 36 5.54 9.90 5.72
N ASN A 37 5.87 10.99 5.01
CA ASN A 37 5.04 12.19 5.05
C ASN A 37 3.69 12.01 4.34
N LEU A 38 3.65 11.16 3.33
CA LEU A 38 2.42 10.82 2.62
C LEU A 38 1.55 9.88 3.47
N ILE A 39 2.15 8.95 4.22
CA ILE A 39 1.43 8.13 5.21
C ILE A 39 0.87 9.01 6.33
N LYS A 40 1.65 9.97 6.84
CA LYS A 40 1.17 10.97 7.83
C LYS A 40 -0.01 11.78 7.26
N GLN A 41 0.05 12.17 5.99
CA GLN A 41 -1.06 12.88 5.35
C GLN A 41 -2.33 12.02 5.28
N ILE A 42 -2.22 10.73 4.94
CA ILE A 42 -3.36 9.79 4.96
C ILE A 42 -3.96 9.71 6.37
N LYS A 43 -3.12 9.65 7.41
CA LYS A 43 -3.57 9.69 8.80
C LYS A 43 -4.36 10.96 9.10
N THR A 44 -3.84 12.12 8.70
CA THR A 44 -4.49 13.42 8.90
C THR A 44 -5.82 13.53 8.14
N MET A 45 -5.90 13.00 6.92
CA MET A 45 -7.12 12.99 6.12
C MET A 45 -8.20 12.06 6.68
N ARG A 46 -7.83 11.15 7.60
CA ARG A 46 -8.73 10.17 8.23
C ARG A 46 -9.43 9.25 7.22
N THR A 47 -8.85 9.05 6.04
CA THR A 47 -9.37 8.09 5.04
C THR A 47 -9.42 6.69 5.63
N ARG A 48 -10.51 5.97 5.45
CA ARG A 48 -10.79 4.67 6.08
C ARG A 48 -11.08 3.57 5.06
N GLU A 49 -11.30 2.37 5.59
CA GLU A 49 -11.63 1.18 4.81
C GLU A 49 -10.57 0.83 3.74
N LEU A 50 -9.32 1.28 3.92
CA LEU A 50 -8.28 1.10 2.92
C LEU A 50 -7.87 -0.36 2.81
N THR A 51 -7.66 -0.82 1.57
CA THR A 51 -6.93 -2.06 1.30
C THR A 51 -5.49 -1.69 0.96
N VAL A 52 -4.54 -2.05 1.80
CA VAL A 52 -3.14 -1.67 1.61
C VAL A 52 -2.30 -2.87 1.22
N ILE A 53 -1.52 -2.71 0.15
CA ILE A 53 -0.61 -3.72 -0.38
C ILE A 53 0.82 -3.21 -0.18
N SER A 54 1.61 -3.91 0.63
CA SER A 54 2.97 -3.51 0.97
C SER A 54 3.79 -4.74 1.37
N ASN A 55 5.11 -4.67 1.34
CA ASN A 55 5.94 -5.76 1.86
C ASN A 55 5.63 -6.04 3.35
N ASN A 56 5.43 -4.99 4.15
CA ASN A 56 5.14 -5.03 5.58
C ASN A 56 4.43 -3.74 6.03
N CYS A 57 3.98 -3.69 7.29
CA CYS A 57 3.30 -2.52 7.87
C CYS A 57 4.19 -1.51 8.60
N GLY A 58 5.51 -1.71 8.66
CA GLY A 58 6.37 -0.97 9.57
C GLY A 58 6.12 -1.34 11.03
N THR A 59 6.41 -0.41 11.94
CA THR A 59 6.27 -0.61 13.39
C THR A 59 5.02 0.11 13.92
N THR A 60 4.69 -0.07 15.20
CA THR A 60 3.54 0.61 15.82
C THR A 60 3.58 2.13 15.64
N GLU A 61 4.77 2.73 15.66
CA GLU A 61 4.96 4.19 15.62
C GLU A 61 5.41 4.73 14.26
N HIS A 62 5.79 3.86 13.32
CA HIS A 62 6.39 4.27 12.04
C HIS A 62 5.83 3.49 10.85
N GLY A 63 5.76 4.14 9.69
CA GLY A 63 5.20 3.53 8.49
C GLY A 63 3.69 3.36 8.58
N LEU A 64 3.15 2.31 7.97
CA LEU A 64 1.71 2.06 7.88
C LEU A 64 1.07 1.70 9.24
N GLY A 65 1.87 1.27 10.22
CA GLY A 65 1.38 0.93 11.55
C GLY A 65 0.68 2.09 12.26
N ILE A 66 1.03 3.34 11.94
CA ILE A 66 0.34 4.51 12.48
C ILE A 66 -1.12 4.61 12.03
N LEU A 67 -1.47 4.00 10.88
CA LEU A 67 -2.83 3.95 10.35
C LEU A 67 -3.66 2.83 11.00
N LEU A 68 -3.01 1.77 11.48
CA LEU A 68 -3.67 0.70 12.24
C LEU A 68 -4.20 1.22 13.58
N LEU A 69 -3.47 2.12 14.24
CA LEU A 69 -3.90 2.74 15.50
C LEU A 69 -5.26 3.45 15.36
N ASP A 70 -5.52 4.07 14.21
CA ASP A 70 -6.76 4.79 13.92
C ASP A 70 -7.79 3.94 13.16
N LYS A 71 -7.51 2.65 12.95
CA LYS A 71 -8.36 1.69 12.22
C LYS A 71 -8.72 2.21 10.82
N GLN A 72 -7.72 2.75 10.12
CA GLN A 72 -7.89 3.28 8.76
C GLN A 72 -7.70 2.21 7.68
N ILE A 73 -7.06 1.09 8.02
CA ILE A 73 -6.82 -0.03 7.11
C ILE A 73 -7.80 -1.15 7.45
N LYS A 74 -8.59 -1.57 6.47
CA LYS A 74 -9.50 -2.72 6.56
C LYS A 74 -8.82 -4.03 6.17
N LYS A 75 -8.01 -3.98 5.12
CA LYS A 75 -7.32 -5.16 4.58
C LYS A 75 -5.84 -4.84 4.34
N MET A 76 -4.98 -5.75 4.77
CA MET A 76 -3.56 -5.76 4.44
C MET A 76 -3.24 -6.96 3.56
N ILE A 77 -2.56 -6.71 2.44
CA ILE A 77 -1.92 -7.76 1.65
C ILE A 77 -0.41 -7.56 1.77
N ALA A 78 0.24 -8.46 2.50
CA ALA A 78 1.64 -8.29 2.87
C ALA A 78 2.45 -9.57 2.76
N SER A 79 3.77 -9.45 2.65
CA SER A 79 4.66 -10.62 2.69
C SER A 79 5.21 -10.93 4.07
N TYR A 80 5.10 -9.96 4.98
CA TYR A 80 5.63 -10.08 6.33
C TYR A 80 4.87 -9.16 7.28
N VAL A 81 4.48 -9.69 8.43
CA VAL A 81 3.74 -8.95 9.47
C VAL A 81 4.67 -8.05 10.30
N GLY A 82 5.87 -8.54 10.62
CA GLY A 82 6.85 -7.84 11.45
C GLY A 82 6.52 -7.81 12.94
N GLU A 83 7.32 -7.05 13.70
CA GLU A 83 7.17 -6.81 15.14
C GLU A 83 6.16 -5.68 15.41
N ASN A 84 4.88 -5.93 15.10
CA ASN A 84 3.82 -4.96 15.36
C ASN A 84 2.68 -5.64 16.14
N ALA A 85 2.71 -5.47 17.47
CA ALA A 85 1.73 -6.07 18.37
C ALA A 85 0.28 -5.61 18.07
N ASN A 86 0.08 -4.38 17.58
CA ASN A 86 -1.25 -3.92 17.19
C ASN A 86 -1.74 -4.60 15.92
N PHE A 87 -0.86 -4.81 14.94
CA PHE A 87 -1.19 -5.59 13.76
C PHE A 87 -1.62 -7.00 14.15
N GLU A 88 -0.81 -7.68 14.96
CA GLU A 88 -1.09 -9.05 15.39
C GLU A 88 -2.42 -9.12 16.15
N ALA A 89 -2.67 -8.20 17.10
CA ALA A 89 -3.92 -8.14 17.83
C ALA A 89 -5.14 -7.89 16.92
N GLN A 90 -5.05 -6.94 15.99
CA GLN A 90 -6.14 -6.64 15.06
C GLN A 90 -6.41 -7.78 14.09
N MET A 91 -5.36 -8.45 13.59
CA MET A 91 -5.47 -9.66 12.78
C MET A 91 -6.18 -10.78 13.55
N MET A 92 -5.72 -11.07 14.78
CA MET A 92 -6.27 -12.15 15.61
C MET A 92 -7.71 -11.88 16.06
N SER A 93 -8.08 -10.61 16.24
CA SER A 93 -9.47 -10.21 16.55
C SER A 93 -10.40 -10.19 15.34
N GLY A 94 -9.87 -10.30 14.12
CA GLY A 94 -10.62 -10.17 12.87
C GLY A 94 -10.99 -8.73 12.50
N GLU A 95 -10.46 -7.73 13.22
CA GLU A 95 -10.62 -6.32 12.90
C GLU A 95 -9.85 -5.91 11.65
N LEU A 96 -8.71 -6.57 11.39
CA LEU A 96 -7.90 -6.39 10.19
C LEU A 96 -7.91 -7.67 9.36
N ASP A 97 -8.39 -7.60 8.11
CA ASP A 97 -8.23 -8.69 7.16
C ASP A 97 -6.77 -8.75 6.67
N VAL A 98 -6.14 -9.92 6.76
CA VAL A 98 -4.73 -10.10 6.40
C VAL A 98 -4.57 -11.23 5.41
N GLU A 99 -4.04 -10.90 4.24
CA GLU A 99 -3.61 -11.84 3.21
C GLU A 99 -2.08 -11.88 3.16
N LEU A 100 -1.49 -12.97 3.64
CA LEU A 100 -0.04 -13.18 3.54
C LEU A 100 0.31 -13.78 2.18
N THR A 101 1.08 -13.03 1.38
CA THR A 101 1.58 -13.46 0.07
C THR A 101 3.11 -13.51 0.10
N PRO A 102 3.77 -14.62 -0.28
CA PRO A 102 5.23 -14.69 -0.32
C PRO A 102 5.85 -13.49 -1.08
N GLN A 103 6.96 -12.93 -0.58
CA GLN A 103 7.52 -11.66 -1.08
C GLN A 103 7.77 -11.66 -2.60
N GLY A 104 8.38 -12.72 -3.13
CA GLY A 104 8.62 -12.87 -4.57
C GLY A 104 7.32 -12.92 -5.37
N THR A 105 6.32 -13.65 -4.86
CA THR A 105 4.99 -13.70 -5.45
C THR A 105 4.31 -12.34 -5.41
N LEU A 106 4.38 -11.61 -4.28
CA LEU A 106 3.79 -10.28 -4.13
C LEU A 106 4.37 -9.28 -5.13
N ALA A 107 5.70 -9.25 -5.25
CA ALA A 107 6.40 -8.41 -6.20
C ALA A 107 6.00 -8.75 -7.66
N GLU A 108 5.93 -10.04 -7.99
CA GLU A 108 5.55 -10.47 -9.33
C GLU A 108 4.06 -10.20 -9.62
N LYS A 109 3.16 -10.31 -8.62
CA LYS A 109 1.76 -9.87 -8.72
C LYS A 109 1.67 -8.39 -9.07
N MET A 110 2.44 -7.53 -8.39
CA MET A 110 2.49 -6.09 -8.68
C MET A 110 3.04 -5.81 -10.08
N ARG A 111 4.11 -6.50 -10.48
CA ARG A 111 4.73 -6.38 -11.81
C ARG A 111 3.76 -6.78 -12.92
N ALA A 112 3.10 -7.93 -12.77
CA ALA A 112 2.11 -8.46 -13.71
C ALA A 112 0.91 -7.52 -13.84
N ALA A 113 0.37 -7.01 -12.72
CA ALA A 113 -0.71 -6.03 -12.73
C ALA A 113 -0.33 -4.75 -13.50
N GLY A 114 0.91 -4.25 -13.31
CA GLY A 114 1.42 -3.07 -14.03
C GLY A 114 1.57 -3.31 -15.54
N ALA A 115 1.89 -4.54 -15.93
CA ALA A 115 2.00 -4.98 -17.32
C ALA A 115 0.67 -5.46 -17.94
N SER A 116 -0.44 -5.41 -17.20
CA SER A 116 -1.75 -5.96 -17.61
C SER A 116 -1.71 -7.47 -17.94
N ILE A 117 -0.84 -8.23 -17.27
CA ILE A 117 -0.76 -9.69 -17.35
C ILE A 117 -1.71 -10.27 -16.31
N GLN A 118 -2.74 -10.99 -16.76
CA GLN A 118 -3.81 -11.50 -15.90
C GLN A 118 -3.46 -12.81 -15.18
N HIS A 119 -2.47 -13.55 -15.67
CA HIS A 119 -2.11 -14.85 -15.14
C HIS A 119 -0.60 -15.08 -15.23
N PHE A 120 -0.02 -15.50 -14.12
CA PHE A 120 1.31 -16.09 -14.08
C PHE A 120 1.34 -17.13 -12.94
N THR A 121 2.18 -18.14 -13.10
CA THR A 121 2.32 -19.23 -12.14
C THR A 121 3.72 -19.14 -11.53
N PRO A 122 3.89 -18.51 -10.36
CA PRO A 122 5.11 -18.67 -9.58
C PRO A 122 5.24 -20.12 -9.10
N PRO A 123 6.45 -20.64 -8.88
CA PRO A 123 6.65 -22.04 -8.48
C PRO A 123 5.99 -22.42 -7.14
N GLN A 124 5.51 -21.44 -6.35
CA GLN A 124 4.87 -21.68 -5.06
C GLN A 124 3.34 -21.44 -4.99
N GLU A 125 2.65 -20.93 -6.03
CA GLU A 125 1.19 -20.73 -5.98
C GLU A 125 0.57 -20.31 -7.34
N SER A 126 -0.73 -20.47 -7.55
CA SER A 126 -1.45 -19.91 -8.71
C SER A 126 -2.04 -18.52 -8.39
N VAL A 127 -1.73 -17.50 -9.18
CA VAL A 127 -2.29 -16.15 -9.00
C VAL A 127 -3.48 -15.95 -9.95
N LEU A 128 -4.70 -16.04 -9.42
CA LEU A 128 -5.93 -15.64 -10.12
C LEU A 128 -6.67 -14.60 -9.27
N GLY A 129 -7.23 -13.55 -9.90
CA GLY A 129 -8.27 -12.71 -9.29
C GLY A 129 -7.83 -11.49 -8.49
N TRP A 130 -6.59 -11.02 -8.60
CA TRP A 130 -6.19 -9.77 -7.93
C TRP A 130 -6.89 -8.56 -8.57
N PRO A 131 -7.50 -7.67 -7.77
CA PRO A 131 -8.16 -6.48 -8.30
C PRO A 131 -7.13 -5.61 -9.03
N MET A 132 -7.43 -5.24 -10.28
CA MET A 132 -6.68 -4.21 -10.99
C MET A 132 -6.82 -2.91 -10.18
N ALA A 133 -5.78 -2.54 -9.43
CA ALA A 133 -5.80 -1.36 -8.57
C ALA A 133 -6.19 -0.12 -9.39
N LYS A 134 -7.27 0.55 -8.97
CA LYS A 134 -7.81 1.73 -9.66
C LYS A 134 -6.92 2.97 -9.53
N ILE A 135 -5.94 2.99 -8.63
CA ILE A 135 -4.95 4.07 -8.54
C ILE A 135 -3.60 3.46 -8.15
N TYR A 136 -2.58 3.66 -8.99
CA TYR A 136 -1.19 3.43 -8.64
C TYR A 136 -0.65 4.70 -7.98
N VAL A 137 -0.74 4.83 -6.67
CA VAL A 137 0.16 5.75 -5.96
C VAL A 137 1.44 4.98 -5.70
N SER A 138 2.33 4.91 -6.70
CA SER A 138 3.66 4.34 -6.47
C SER A 138 4.45 5.35 -5.65
N LEU A 139 4.42 5.15 -4.34
CA LEU A 139 5.15 5.94 -3.38
C LEU A 139 6.59 5.41 -3.34
N VAL A 140 7.43 5.88 -4.27
CA VAL A 140 8.84 5.47 -4.37
C VAL A 140 9.70 6.64 -3.91
N ALA A 141 10.39 6.45 -2.79
CA ALA A 141 11.52 7.27 -2.34
C ALA A 141 11.37 8.78 -2.63
N GLY A 142 10.33 9.40 -2.08
CA GLY A 142 10.14 10.86 -2.12
C GLY A 142 9.42 11.42 -3.35
N ASN A 143 9.06 10.61 -4.35
CA ASN A 143 8.30 11.06 -5.51
C ASN A 143 6.93 10.38 -5.59
N THR A 144 5.89 11.19 -5.79
CA THR A 144 4.50 10.72 -5.99
C THR A 144 4.24 10.62 -7.49
N TYR A 145 3.95 9.43 -7.99
CA TYR A 145 3.57 9.24 -9.39
C TYR A 145 2.07 9.03 -9.50
N TRP A 146 1.38 10.00 -10.11
CA TRP A 146 -0.03 9.87 -10.52
C TRP A 146 -0.13 9.27 -11.94
N LYS A 147 -0.98 8.26 -12.08
CA LYS A 147 -1.44 7.74 -13.37
C LYS A 147 -2.96 7.54 -13.31
N ASN A 148 -3.71 8.56 -13.72
CA ASN A 148 -5.12 8.38 -14.10
C ASN A 148 -5.15 7.56 -15.40
N ARG A 149 -6.02 6.55 -15.45
CA ARG A 149 -6.59 6.09 -16.73
C ARG A 149 -7.88 6.86 -16.94
#